data_AF-A0A2E6W577-F1
#
_entry.id   AF-A0A2E6W577-F1
#
_cell.length_a   1.000
_cell.length_b   1.000
_cell.length_c   1.000
_cell.angle_alpha   90.00
_cell.angle_beta   90.00
_cell.angle_gamma   90.00
#
_symmetry.space_group_name_H-M   'P 1'
#
loop_
_entity.id
_entity.type
_entity.pdbx_description
1 polymer ?
#
loop_
_entity_poly.entity_id
_entity_poly.type
_entity_poly.pdbx_seq_one_letter_code
_entity_poly.pdbx_strand_id
1 'polypeptide(L)' 'MTQTKKVTGDYTIDSTTDINLTAASQVIVTGSPLRLASFTTTQRDALSGTANGDLIYNVTLSKIQAYAGGAWVNLH' A
#
# COMPACT_ATOMS: atom_id res chain seq x y z
N MET A 1 2.45 -15.57 26.01
CA MET A 1 1.24 -16.12 25.39
C MET A 1 0.93 -15.29 24.15
N THR A 2 1.01 -15.86 22.95
CA THR A 2 0.66 -15.13 21.71
C THR A 2 -0.83 -15.33 21.47
N GLN A 3 -1.64 -14.29 21.69
CA GLN A 3 -3.05 -14.34 21.30
C GLN A 3 -3.14 -14.24 19.77
N THR A 4 -3.64 -15.28 19.12
CA THR A 4 -4.05 -15.22 17.72
C THR A 4 -5.55 -14.92 17.68
N LYS A 5 -5.91 -13.66 17.44
CA LYS A 5 -7.31 -13.29 17.15
C LYS A 5 -7.57 -13.54 15.67
N LYS A 6 -8.10 -14.73 15.34
CA LYS A 6 -8.50 -15.06 13.97
C LYS A 6 -9.84 -14.38 13.65
N VAL A 7 -9.89 -13.69 12.52
CA VAL A 7 -11.08 -13.01 11.98
C VAL A 7 -11.44 -13.75 10.68
N THR A 8 -12.68 -14.24 10.53
CA THR A 8 -13.06 -15.19 9.43
C THR A 8 -14.35 -14.74 8.74
N GLY A 9 -14.31 -14.58 7.41
CA GLY A 9 -15.39 -14.01 6.60
C GLY A 9 -14.92 -12.79 5.80
N ASP A 10 -15.86 -12.08 5.19
CA ASP A 10 -15.59 -10.82 4.49
C ASP A 10 -15.51 -9.67 5.49
N TYR A 11 -14.45 -8.86 5.40
CA TYR A 11 -14.24 -7.71 6.26
C TYR A 11 -13.73 -6.51 5.48
N THR A 12 -14.16 -5.33 5.90
CA THR A 12 -13.64 -4.05 5.43
C THR A 12 -13.08 -3.29 6.63
N ILE A 13 -11.88 -2.75 6.46
CA ILE A 13 -11.26 -1.82 7.42
C ILE A 13 -11.32 -0.46 6.75
N ASP A 14 -12.06 0.47 7.34
CA ASP A 14 -12.20 1.85 6.88
C ASP A 14 -11.66 2.80 7.97
N SER A 15 -10.87 3.78 7.58
CA SER A 15 -10.23 4.74 8.48
C SER A 15 -10.24 6.12 7.84
N THR A 16 -10.51 7.16 8.63
CA THR A 16 -10.41 8.55 8.19
C THR A 16 -8.97 9.08 8.21
N THR A 17 -8.04 8.32 8.80
CA THR A 17 -6.62 8.65 8.89
C THR A 17 -5.79 7.47 8.39
N ASP A 18 -4.95 6.87 9.25
CA ASP A 18 -4.00 5.83 8.87
C ASP A 18 -4.46 4.45 9.35
N ILE A 19 -4.05 3.41 8.61
CA ILE A 19 -4.09 2.02 9.07
C ILE A 19 -2.65 1.60 9.38
N ASN A 20 -2.29 1.57 10.66
CA ASN A 20 -0.96 1.16 11.11
C ASN A 20 -0.90 -0.36 11.34
N LEU A 21 -0.02 -1.06 10.60
CA LEU A 21 0.20 -2.50 10.73
C LEU A 21 1.60 -2.77 11.31
N THR A 22 1.66 -3.40 12.48
CA THR A 22 2.93 -3.68 13.17
C THR A 22 3.06 -5.18 13.46
N ALA A 23 4.23 -5.74 13.15
CA ALA A 23 4.60 -7.10 13.49
C ALA A 23 6.04 -7.13 14.03
N ALA A 24 6.34 -8.03 14.96
CA ALA A 24 7.69 -8.17 15.51
C ALA A 24 8.73 -8.61 14.46
N SER A 25 8.29 -9.22 13.35
CA SER A 25 9.15 -9.66 12.27
C SER A 25 8.70 -9.10 10.92
N GLN A 26 7.56 -9.55 10.39
CA GLN A 26 7.10 -9.18 9.05
C GLN A 26 5.58 -9.12 8.97
N VAL A 27 5.06 -8.23 8.12
CA VAL A 27 3.67 -8.25 7.62
C VAL A 27 3.67 -9.06 6.33
N ILE A 28 2.88 -10.14 6.25
CA ILE A 28 2.92 -11.10 5.15
C ILE A 28 1.51 -11.35 4.61
N VAL A 29 1.35 -11.26 3.28
CA VAL A 29 0.15 -11.72 2.56
C VAL A 29 0.44 -13.13 2.03
N THR A 30 -0.26 -14.15 2.55
CA THR A 30 0.11 -15.56 2.32
C THR A 30 -0.76 -16.31 1.31
N GLY A 31 -1.96 -15.81 1.00
CA GLY A 31 -2.96 -16.52 0.21
C GLY A 31 -3.47 -15.77 -1.01
N SER A 32 -2.96 -14.57 -1.29
CA SER A 32 -3.47 -13.72 -2.36
C SER A 32 -2.42 -12.73 -2.87
N PRO A 33 -2.57 -12.23 -4.11
CA PRO A 33 -1.86 -11.05 -4.56
C PRO A 33 -2.27 -9.81 -3.75
N LEU A 34 -1.30 -8.93 -3.46
CA LEU A 34 -1.58 -7.58 -2.98
C LEU A 34 -1.83 -6.66 -4.19
N ARG A 35 -3.05 -6.12 -4.31
CA ARG A 35 -3.35 -5.09 -5.30
C ARG A 35 -3.06 -3.72 -4.69
N LEU A 36 -2.15 -2.97 -5.30
CA LEU A 36 -1.85 -1.60 -4.91
C LEU A 36 -2.93 -0.63 -5.39
N ALA A 37 -3.06 0.50 -4.69
CA ALA A 37 -3.89 1.61 -5.15
C ALA A 37 -3.44 2.05 -6.55
N SER A 38 -4.41 2.22 -7.45
CA SER A 38 -4.15 2.48 -8.87
C SER A 38 -4.50 3.92 -9.23
N PHE A 39 -3.56 4.61 -9.87
CA PHE A 39 -3.70 6.02 -10.25
C PHE A 39 -3.18 6.27 -11.66
N THR A 40 -3.74 7.23 -12.37
CA THR A 40 -3.07 7.85 -13.54
C THR A 40 -1.89 8.70 -13.06
N THR A 41 -0.96 9.05 -13.95
CA THR A 41 0.15 9.97 -13.61
C THR A 41 -0.37 11.28 -13.01
N THR A 42 -1.41 11.87 -13.58
CA THR A 42 -2.01 13.13 -13.08
C THR A 42 -2.62 12.97 -11.68
N GLN A 43 -3.34 11.88 -11.42
CA GLN A 43 -3.91 11.63 -10.08
C GLN A 43 -2.81 11.40 -9.05
N ARG A 44 -1.77 10.66 -9.42
CA ARG A 44 -0.60 10.37 -8.61
C ARG A 44 0.16 11.65 -8.23
N ASP A 45 0.33 12.57 -9.18
CA ASP A 45 0.97 13.87 -8.95
C ASP A 45 0.14 14.80 -8.04
N ALA A 46 -1.16 14.56 -7.93
CA ALA A 46 -2.07 15.32 -7.07
C ALA A 46 -2.20 14.74 -5.65
N LEU A 47 -1.56 13.60 -5.34
CA LEU A 47 -1.61 13.01 -4.00
C LEU A 47 -0.95 13.95 -2.98
N SER A 48 -1.67 14.28 -1.93
CA SER A 48 -1.15 14.97 -0.75
C SER A 48 -0.64 13.96 0.28
N GLY A 49 0.37 14.35 1.07
CA GLY A 49 0.85 13.53 2.19
C GLY A 49 1.68 12.30 1.80
N THR A 50 2.19 12.21 0.57
CA THR A 50 3.07 11.12 0.13
C THR A 50 4.37 11.07 0.93
N ALA A 51 4.76 9.88 1.36
CA ALA A 51 5.96 9.64 2.14
C ALA A 51 6.87 8.59 1.48
N ASN A 52 8.17 8.61 1.84
CA ASN A 52 9.11 7.62 1.34
C ASN A 52 8.66 6.21 1.77
N GLY A 53 8.55 5.30 0.80
CA GLY A 53 8.07 3.94 1.00
C GLY A 53 6.66 3.68 0.46
N ASP A 54 5.91 4.73 0.07
CA ASP A 54 4.59 4.55 -0.56
C ASP A 54 4.71 3.80 -1.88
N LEU A 55 3.81 2.84 -2.11
CA LEU A 55 3.75 2.02 -3.31
C LEU A 55 2.38 2.15 -3.99
N ILE A 56 2.39 2.43 -5.29
CA ILE A 56 1.19 2.54 -6.11
C ILE A 56 1.37 1.82 -7.45
N TYR A 57 0.26 1.56 -8.14
CA TYR A 57 0.28 1.16 -9.56
C TYR A 57 -0.13 2.35 -10.44
N ASN A 58 0.75 2.76 -11.35
CA ASN A 58 0.49 3.83 -12.29
C ASN A 58 -0.07 3.26 -13.60
N VAL A 59 -1.34 3.52 -13.89
CA VAL A 59 -2.03 2.96 -15.07
C VAL A 59 -1.63 3.65 -16.37
N THR A 60 -1.17 4.91 -16.32
CA THR A 60 -0.67 5.62 -17.51
C THR A 60 0.65 5.03 -17.98
N LEU A 61 1.51 4.64 -17.04
CA LEU A 61 2.83 4.06 -17.34
C LEU A 61 2.83 2.53 -17.33
N SER A 62 1.76 1.90 -16.83
CA SER A 62 1.67 0.47 -16.58
C SER A 62 2.82 -0.05 -15.70
N LYS A 63 3.12 0.67 -14.61
CA LYS A 63 4.25 0.40 -13.71
C LYS A 63 3.84 0.42 -12.24
N ILE A 64 4.47 -0.44 -11.44
CA ILE A 64 4.54 -0.18 -9.99
C ILE A 64 5.49 1.01 -9.80
N GLN A 65 5.09 1.97 -8.95
CA GLN A 65 5.92 3.10 -8.56
C GLN A 65 6.10 3.12 -7.05
N ALA A 66 7.30 3.50 -6.62
CA ALA A 66 7.61 3.78 -5.23
C ALA A 66 7.87 5.28 -5.06
N TYR A 67 7.43 5.88 -3.96
CA TYR A 67 7.91 7.21 -3.58
C TYR A 67 9.21 7.03 -2.79
N ALA A 68 10.33 7.50 -3.35
CA ALA A 68 11.65 7.32 -2.77
C ALA A 68 12.53 8.53 -3.07
N GLY A 69 13.23 9.05 -2.06
CA GLY A 69 14.07 10.23 -2.20
C GLY A 69 13.29 11.50 -2.56
N GLY A 70 12.01 11.59 -2.19
CA GLY A 70 11.17 12.74 -2.48
C GLY A 70 10.60 12.79 -3.91
N ALA A 71 10.64 11.68 -4.64
CA ALA A 71 10.05 11.57 -5.97
C ALA A 71 9.50 10.17 -6.21
N TRP A 72 8.58 10.06 -7.17
CA TRP A 72 8.08 8.78 -7.63
C TRP A 72 9.04 8.14 -8.63
N VAL A 73 9.47 6.91 -8.33
CA VAL A 73 10.35 6.10 -9.17
C VAL A 73 9.61 4.89 -9.72
N ASN A 74 9.86 4.53 -10.98
CA ASN A 74 9.34 3.30 -11.55
C ASN A 74 10.14 2.12 -11.02
N LEU A 75 9.45 1.06 -10.59
CA LEU A 75 10.05 -0.25 -10.36
C LEU A 75 9.96 -1.02 -11.68
N HIS A 76 11.10 -1.24 -12.34
CA HIS A 76 11.19 -1.92 -13.63
C HIS A 76 11.46 -3.42 -13.48
#